data_AF-X1HAQ2-F1
#
_entry.id   AF-X1HAQ2-F1
#
_cell.length_a   1.000
_cell.length_b   1.000
_cell.length_c   1.000
_cell.angle_alpha   90.00
_cell.angle_beta   90.00
_cell.angle_gamma   90.00
#
_symmetry.space_group_name_H-M   'P 1'
#
loop_
_entity.id
_entity.type
_entity.pdbx_description
1 polymer ?
#
loop_
_entity_poly.entity_id
_entity_poly.type
_entity_poly.pdbx_seq_one_letter_code
_entity_poly.pdbx_strand_id
1 'polypeptide(L)'
;YSSRSRGKWVDKPYVVRLAPTAWKEKLSCSAETEKIQSEQEADLSVSSTESRASWARLIKKVYEVDPLVCKKCQSPMKILAVITDPEEVKKILRHLVKTHHTPPGLDPASLN
;
A
#
# COMPACT_ATOMS: atom_id res chain seq x y z
N TYR A 1 1.23 -14.28 8.30
CA TYR A 1 2.39 -14.03 9.18
C TYR A 1 2.86 -12.57 9.02
N SER A 2 2.10 -11.60 9.56
CA SER A 2 2.43 -10.16 9.55
C SER A 2 2.14 -9.54 10.94
N SER A 3 2.30 -10.36 11.98
CA SER A 3 1.96 -10.02 13.36
C SER A 3 3.19 -9.63 14.19
N ARG A 4 4.39 -10.07 13.82
CA ARG A 4 5.62 -9.81 14.60
C ARG A 4 6.12 -8.35 14.56
N SER A 5 5.57 -7.55 13.66
CA SER A 5 5.88 -6.13 13.51
C SER A 5 4.66 -5.21 13.63
N ARG A 6 3.49 -5.72 14.06
CA ARG A 6 2.37 -4.83 14.41
C ARG A 6 2.81 -3.98 15.61
N GLY A 7 2.71 -2.66 15.50
CA GLY A 7 3.15 -1.71 16.54
C GLY A 7 4.58 -1.17 16.40
N LYS A 8 5.54 -1.95 15.88
CA LYS A 8 6.97 -1.55 15.79
C LYS A 8 7.31 -0.51 14.71
N TRP A 9 6.31 0.01 14.01
CA TRP A 9 6.51 1.06 13.02
C TRP A 9 6.42 2.45 13.65
N VAL A 10 5.82 2.55 14.85
CA VAL A 10 5.83 3.78 15.67
C VAL A 10 7.27 4.14 16.07
N ASP A 11 8.10 3.12 16.33
CA ASP A 11 9.53 3.26 16.64
C ASP A 11 10.40 3.69 15.43
N LYS A 12 9.78 3.95 14.27
CA LYS A 12 10.49 4.34 13.04
C LYS A 12 10.02 5.73 12.59
N PRO A 13 10.72 6.81 13.01
CA PRO A 13 10.24 8.18 12.86
C PRO A 13 9.97 8.54 11.39
N TYR A 14 10.81 8.07 10.48
CA TYR A 14 10.64 8.31 9.06
C TYR A 14 9.38 7.63 8.46
N VAL A 15 8.96 6.48 9.00
CA VAL A 15 7.74 5.80 8.53
C VAL A 15 6.51 6.50 9.08
N VAL A 16 6.52 6.90 10.35
CA VAL A 16 5.44 7.69 10.95
C VAL A 16 5.25 9.00 10.17
N ARG A 17 6.33 9.69 9.80
CA ARG A 17 6.31 10.91 9.00
C ARG A 17 5.64 10.72 7.64
N LEU A 18 5.95 9.62 6.95
CA LEU A 18 5.46 9.27 5.61
C LEU A 18 4.09 8.58 5.58
N ALA A 19 3.56 8.17 6.74
CA ALA A 19 2.31 7.43 6.79
C ALA A 19 1.13 8.32 6.33
N PRO A 20 0.11 7.74 5.66
CA PRO A 20 -1.14 8.42 5.36
C PRO A 20 -1.79 9.00 6.62
N THR A 21 -2.52 10.11 6.50
CA THR A 21 -3.19 10.79 7.64
C THR A 21 -4.08 9.83 8.45
N ALA A 22 -4.86 9.00 7.77
CA ALA A 22 -5.70 7.97 8.38
C ALA A 22 -4.94 6.95 9.26
N TRP A 23 -3.63 6.78 9.04
CA TRP A 23 -2.78 5.91 9.88
C TRP A 23 -2.24 6.64 11.10
N LYS A 24 -1.96 7.95 10.97
CA LYS A 24 -1.50 8.82 12.07
C LYS A 24 -2.60 9.08 13.09
N GLU A 25 -3.83 9.31 12.63
CA GLU A 25 -5.01 9.52 13.49
C GLU A 25 -5.31 8.32 14.40
N LYS A 26 -4.95 7.12 13.96
CA LYS A 26 -5.10 5.90 14.75
C LYS A 26 -4.07 5.79 15.89
N LEU A 27 -2.95 6.49 15.82
CA LEU A 27 -2.00 6.62 16.94
C LEU A 27 -2.48 7.62 18.00
N SER A 28 -3.17 8.69 17.59
CA SER A 28 -3.64 9.74 18.50
C SER A 28 -4.68 9.27 19.52
N CYS A 29 -5.32 8.11 19.33
CA CYS A 29 -6.17 7.49 20.37
C CYS A 29 -5.38 6.75 21.47
N SER A 30 -4.05 6.64 21.38
CA SER A 30 -3.24 5.86 22.33
C SER A 30 -2.20 6.68 23.10
N ALA A 31 -2.11 7.99 22.85
CA ALA A 31 -0.97 8.81 23.26
C ALA A 31 -1.36 10.16 23.91
N GLU A 32 -2.38 10.17 24.77
CA GLU A 32 -2.59 11.29 25.68
C GLU A 32 -1.79 11.08 26.97
N THR A 33 -0.47 11.27 26.96
CA THR A 33 0.22 11.92 28.08
C THR A 33 1.58 12.48 27.64
N GLU A 34 1.75 13.78 27.90
CA GLU A 34 2.99 14.56 27.99
C GLU A 34 3.54 15.28 26.73
N LYS A 35 2.85 16.40 26.50
CA LYS A 35 3.27 17.74 26.04
C LYS A 35 4.77 18.08 26.19
N ILE A 36 5.38 18.61 25.14
CA ILE A 36 6.06 19.93 25.05
C ILE A 36 6.17 20.32 23.56
N GLN A 37 5.70 21.53 23.25
CA GLN A 37 5.72 22.18 21.93
C GLN A 37 6.98 23.07 21.78
N SER A 38 7.62 23.08 20.62
CA SER A 38 8.08 24.31 19.94
C SER A 38 8.74 23.98 18.59
N GLU A 39 8.07 24.46 17.54
CA GLU A 39 8.60 25.03 16.29
C GLU A 39 10.01 24.62 15.84
N GLN A 40 10.07 23.67 14.90
CA GLN A 40 10.97 23.76 13.77
C GLN A 40 10.22 23.29 12.52
N GLU A 41 9.85 24.24 11.65
CA GLU A 41 9.61 23.96 10.24
C GLU A 41 10.93 23.51 9.61
N ALA A 42 11.29 22.25 9.84
CA ALA A 42 12.40 21.59 9.18
C ALA A 42 11.82 20.75 8.06
N ASP A 43 11.79 21.35 6.87
CA ASP A 43 11.86 20.74 5.55
C ASP A 43 11.15 19.37 5.42
N LEU A 44 9.96 19.39 4.80
CA LEU A 44 9.19 18.20 4.40
C LEU A 44 9.94 17.31 3.36
N SER A 45 11.20 17.60 3.07
CA SER A 45 12.09 16.77 2.27
C SER A 45 12.43 15.45 2.96
N VAL A 46 11.85 14.37 2.44
CA VAL A 46 12.22 13.01 2.80
C VAL A 46 13.58 12.72 2.17
N SER A 47 14.55 12.31 2.98
CA SER A 47 15.88 11.99 2.44
C SER A 47 15.81 10.80 1.46
N SER A 48 16.67 10.80 0.44
CA SER A 48 16.72 9.72 -0.55
C SER A 48 16.94 8.34 0.09
N THR A 49 17.70 8.28 1.18
CA THR A 49 18.00 7.03 1.92
C THR A 49 16.75 6.46 2.60
N GLU A 50 15.93 7.31 3.21
CA GLU A 50 14.67 6.90 3.86
C GLU A 50 13.64 6.42 2.83
N SER A 51 13.54 7.09 1.69
CA SER A 51 12.68 6.68 0.56
C SER A 51 13.08 5.31 0.03
N ARG A 52 14.38 5.09 -0.20
CA ARG A 52 14.93 3.79 -0.66
C ARG A 52 14.67 2.68 0.35
N ALA A 53 14.83 2.96 1.65
CA ALA A 53 14.57 1.98 2.70
C ALA A 53 13.09 1.60 2.82
N SER A 54 12.17 2.57 2.67
CA SER A 54 10.73 2.31 2.59
C SER A 54 10.37 1.49 1.35
N TRP A 55 10.89 1.87 0.18
CA TRP A 55 10.65 1.18 -1.07
C TRP A 55 11.13 -0.28 -1.02
N ALA A 56 12.35 -0.53 -0.56
CA ALA A 56 12.88 -1.89 -0.39
C ALA A 56 12.01 -2.77 0.52
N ARG A 57 11.44 -2.21 1.59
CA ARG A 57 10.51 -2.94 2.47
C ARG A 57 9.17 -3.27 1.80
N LEU A 58 8.65 -2.37 0.96
CA LEU A 58 7.42 -2.61 0.19
C LEU A 58 7.65 -3.66 -0.88
N ILE A 59 8.75 -3.54 -1.62
CA ILE A 59 9.21 -4.52 -2.61
C ILE A 59 9.33 -5.91 -1.97
N LYS A 60 10.01 -6.03 -0.82
CA LYS A 60 10.13 -7.33 -0.12
C LYS A 60 8.78 -8.02 0.10
N LYS A 61 7.72 -7.28 0.46
CA LYS A 61 6.38 -7.85 0.66
C LYS A 61 5.71 -8.35 -0.62
N VAL A 62 6.02 -7.72 -1.76
CA VAL A 62 5.51 -8.14 -3.08
C VAL A 62 6.23 -9.40 -3.54
N TYR A 63 7.56 -9.49 -3.34
CA TYR A 63 8.38 -10.63 -3.76
C TYR A 63 8.24 -11.87 -2.86
N GLU A 64 7.75 -11.74 -1.62
CA GLU A 64 7.46 -12.89 -0.74
C GLU A 64 6.19 -13.67 -1.15
N VAL A 65 5.39 -13.13 -2.09
CA VAL A 65 4.20 -13.81 -2.61
C VAL A 65 4.52 -14.29 -4.02
N ASP A 66 4.46 -15.59 -4.26
CA ASP A 66 4.50 -16.13 -5.63
C ASP A 66 3.13 -15.92 -6.30
N PRO A 67 3.00 -14.99 -7.27
CA PRO A 67 1.72 -14.77 -7.95
C PRO A 67 1.38 -15.88 -8.94
N LEU A 68 2.33 -16.78 -9.25
CA LEU A 68 2.15 -17.91 -10.17
C LEU A 68 1.68 -19.17 -9.46
N VAL A 69 1.25 -19.08 -8.21
CA VAL A 69 0.60 -20.18 -7.48
C VAL A 69 -0.79 -19.77 -7.04
N CYS A 70 -1.79 -20.56 -7.42
CA CYS A 70 -3.17 -20.31 -7.01
C CYS A 70 -3.32 -20.49 -5.49
N LYS A 71 -3.80 -19.47 -4.77
CA LYS A 71 -4.01 -19.55 -3.31
C LYS A 71 -5.09 -20.56 -2.89
N LYS A 72 -5.98 -20.97 -3.80
CA LYS A 72 -7.08 -21.90 -3.50
C LYS A 72 -6.67 -23.37 -3.70
N CYS A 73 -6.03 -23.69 -4.82
CA CYS A 73 -5.71 -25.08 -5.21
C CYS A 73 -4.21 -25.37 -5.35
N GLN A 74 -3.34 -24.39 -5.10
CA GLN A 74 -1.87 -24.51 -5.12
C GLN A 74 -1.28 -24.97 -6.46
N SER A 75 -2.08 -24.93 -7.54
CA SER A 75 -1.61 -25.25 -8.88
C SER A 75 -0.75 -24.14 -9.47
N PRO A 76 0.24 -24.46 -10.32
CA PRO A 76 1.00 -23.46 -11.05
C PRO A 76 0.10 -22.71 -12.04
N MET A 77 0.28 -21.40 -12.14
CA MET A 77 -0.38 -20.50 -13.07
C MET A 77 0.62 -19.98 -14.11
N LYS A 78 0.14 -19.59 -15.29
CA LYS A 78 0.96 -19.06 -16.38
C LYS A 78 0.49 -17.66 -16.75
N ILE A 79 1.44 -16.78 -17.06
CA ILE A 79 1.14 -15.47 -17.64
C ILE A 79 0.72 -15.70 -19.09
N LEU A 80 -0.51 -15.31 -19.44
CA LEU A 80 -1.02 -15.45 -20.80
C LEU A 80 -0.70 -14.23 -21.66
N ALA A 81 -0.78 -13.03 -21.08
CA ALA A 81 -0.51 -11.77 -21.76
C ALA A 81 -0.13 -10.68 -20.75
N VAL A 82 0.61 -9.67 -21.23
CA VAL A 82 0.83 -8.41 -20.53
C VAL A 82 0.11 -7.32 -21.33
N ILE A 83 -0.91 -6.71 -20.73
CA ILE A 83 -1.74 -5.69 -21.38
C ILE A 83 -1.24 -4.32 -20.93
N THR A 84 -0.70 -3.54 -21.86
CA THR A 84 -0.15 -2.20 -21.59
C THR A 84 -1.00 -1.07 -22.14
N ASP A 85 -1.92 -1.35 -23.06
CA ASP A 85 -2.82 -0.36 -23.64
C ASP A 85 -3.90 0.06 -22.64
N PRO A 86 -3.97 1.35 -22.24
CA PRO A 86 -4.98 1.83 -21.30
C PRO A 86 -6.42 1.62 -21.78
N GLU A 87 -6.68 1.66 -23.09
CA GLU A 87 -8.04 1.50 -23.60
C GLU A 87 -8.53 0.05 -23.47
N GLU A 88 -7.65 -0.93 -23.69
CA GLU A 88 -7.94 -2.34 -23.42
C GLU A 88 -8.15 -2.62 -21.93
N VAL A 89 -7.34 -2.01 -21.06
CA VAL A 89 -7.53 -2.10 -19.61
C VAL A 89 -8.91 -1.56 -19.20
N LYS A 90 -9.32 -0.38 -19.70
CA LYS A 90 -10.64 0.19 -19.45
C LYS A 90 -11.78 -0.71 -19.95
N LYS A 91 -11.63 -1.36 -21.10
CA LYS A 91 -12.63 -2.31 -21.63
C LYS A 91 -12.83 -3.50 -20.68
N ILE A 92 -11.74 -4.09 -20.20
CA ILE A 92 -11.76 -5.21 -19.25
C ILE A 92 -12.41 -4.77 -17.93
N LEU A 93 -12.00 -3.62 -17.38
CA LEU A 93 -12.55 -3.11 -16.13
C LEU A 93 -14.06 -2.84 -16.24
N ARG A 94 -14.52 -2.24 -17.35
CA ARG A 94 -15.96 -2.06 -17.61
C ARG A 94 -16.73 -3.38 -17.65
N HIS A 95 -16.14 -4.43 -18.24
CA HIS A 95 -16.75 -5.76 -18.25
C HIS A 95 -16.84 -6.37 -16.85
N LEU A 96 -15.79 -6.24 -16.02
CA LEU A 96 -15.79 -6.74 -14.65
C LEU A 96 -16.83 -6.03 -13.77
N VAL A 97 -17.00 -4.73 -13.94
CA VAL A 97 -18.04 -3.96 -13.23
C VAL A 97 -19.44 -4.46 -13.60
N LYS A 98 -19.71 -4.67 -14.91
CA LYS A 98 -21.00 -5.19 -15.39
C LYS A 98 -21.31 -6.61 -14.89
N THR A 99 -20.28 -7.42 -14.62
CA THR A 99 -20.44 -8.82 -14.18
C THR A 99 -20.37 -8.98 -12.65
N HIS A 100 -20.40 -7.89 -11.89
CA HIS A 100 -20.28 -7.87 -10.42
C HIS A 100 -18.97 -8.47 -9.89
N HIS A 101 -17.92 -8.50 -10.70
CA HIS A 101 -16.57 -8.95 -10.33
C HIS A 101 -15.60 -7.77 -10.18
N THR A 102 -16.08 -6.65 -9.65
CA THR A 102 -15.30 -5.42 -9.49
C THR A 102 -14.14 -5.63 -8.52
N PRO A 103 -12.90 -5.30 -8.91
CA PRO A 103 -11.77 -5.31 -8.00
C PRO A 103 -11.98 -4.39 -6.77
N PRO A 104 -11.46 -4.76 -5.58
CA PRO A 104 -11.63 -3.95 -4.37
C PRO A 104 -11.00 -2.57 -4.51
N GLY A 105 -11.72 -1.53 -4.12
CA GLY A 105 -11.22 -0.15 -4.12
C GLY A 105 -11.25 0.55 -5.48
N LEU A 106 -11.83 -0.06 -6.51
CA LEU A 106 -12.14 0.64 -7.76
C LEU A 106 -13.46 1.40 -7.64
N ASP A 107 -13.43 2.68 -7.98
CA ASP A 107 -14.62 3.50 -8.17
C ASP A 107 -15.11 3.34 -9.62
N PRO A 108 -16.31 2.80 -9.87
CA PRO A 108 -16.84 2.65 -11.23
C PRO A 108 -17.02 4.00 -11.95
N ALA A 109 -17.14 5.12 -11.24
CA ALA A 109 -17.27 6.44 -11.85
C ALA A 109 -15.98 6.91 -12.54
N SER A 110 -14.81 6.35 -12.17
CA SER A 110 -13.51 6.71 -12.76
C SER A 110 -13.24 6.09 -14.13
N LEU A 111 -14.19 5.32 -14.68
CA LEU A 111 -14.07 4.64 -15.98
C LEU A 111 -14.77 5.38 -17.12
N ASN A 112 -15.32 6.57 -16.85
CA ASN A 112 -15.98 7.45 -17.82
C ASN A 112 -15.01 8.47 -18.43
#